data_AF-A0A6G2DDZ5-F1
#
_entry.id   AF-A0A6G2DDZ5-F1
#
_cell.length_a   1.000
_cell.length_b   1.000
_cell.length_c   1.000
_cell.angle_alpha   90.00
_cell.angle_beta   90.00
_cell.angle_gamma   90.00
#
_symmetry.space_group_name_H-M   'P 1'
#
loop_
_entity.id
_entity.type
_entity.pdbx_description
1 polymer ?
#
loop_
_entity_poly.entity_id
_entity_poly.type
_entity_poly.pdbx_seq_one_letter_code
_entity_poly.pdbx_strand_id
1 'polypeptide(L)'
;HYILAEDYHQDYLRKNPSGYCHIDVTDADKPLIDAANYEKPSQEVLKASLSEESYRVTQEAATEAPFTNAYDQTFEEGIYVDITTGEPLFFAKDKFASGCGWPSFSRPISKELIHYYKDLSHGMERIEVRSRSGSAHLG
;
A
#
# COMPACT_ATOMS: atom_id res chain seq x y z
N HIS A 1 25.01 0.92 31.78
CA HIS A 1 25.45 2.33 31.82
C HIS A 1 25.49 2.84 30.39
N TYR A 2 25.15 4.11 30.15
CA TYR A 2 25.33 4.76 28.86
C TYR A 2 26.53 5.71 29.00
N ILE A 3 27.57 5.50 28.19
CA ILE A 3 28.78 6.33 28.18
C ILE A 3 28.82 7.04 26.85
N LEU A 4 28.88 8.38 26.88
CA LEU A 4 28.96 9.19 25.67
C LEU A 4 30.25 8.90 24.92
N ALA A 5 30.14 8.74 23.61
CA ALA A 5 31.29 8.68 22.71
C ALA A 5 31.90 10.07 22.53
N GLU A 6 33.14 10.09 22.04
CA GLU A 6 33.91 11.30 21.78
C GLU A 6 33.27 12.18 20.69
N ASP A 7 33.62 13.48 20.70
CA ASP A 7 33.03 14.47 19.80
C ASP A 7 33.19 14.16 18.31
N TYR A 8 34.21 13.38 17.91
CA TYR A 8 34.41 13.02 16.51
C TYR A 8 33.37 12.01 15.99
N HIS A 9 32.72 11.26 16.89
CA HIS A 9 31.62 10.37 16.56
C HIS A 9 30.27 11.10 16.49
N GLN A 10 30.10 12.17 17.27
CA GLN A 10 28.86 12.94 17.28
C GLN A 10 28.66 13.63 15.93
N ASP A 11 27.45 13.52 15.36
CA ASP A 11 27.10 14.10 14.06
C ASP A 11 28.08 13.69 12.92
N TYR A 12 28.66 12.49 12.99
CA TYR A 12 29.70 12.04 12.06
C TYR A 12 29.31 12.23 10.58
N LEU A 13 28.09 11.85 10.19
CA LEU A 13 27.60 12.00 8.81
C LEU A 13 27.25 13.45 8.43
N ARG A 14 27.03 14.35 9.40
CA ARG A 14 26.90 15.79 9.10
C ARG A 14 28.27 16.43 8.86
N LYS A 15 29.29 16.00 9.62
CA LYS A 15 30.68 16.46 9.47
C LYS A 15 31.34 15.87 8.23
N ASN A 16 31.01 14.63 7.90
CA ASN A 16 31.53 13.88 6.75
C ASN A 16 30.36 13.37 5.90
N PRO A 17 29.77 14.21 5.02
CA PRO A 17 28.57 13.83 4.25
C PRO A 17 28.73 12.60 3.37
N SER A 18 29.96 12.29 2.93
CA SER A 18 30.30 11.08 2.16
C SER A 18 31.04 10.04 3.01
N GLY A 19 30.93 10.12 4.33
CA GLY A 19 31.45 9.13 5.27
C GLY A 19 30.74 7.79 5.13
N TYR A 20 31.29 6.76 5.77
CA TYR A 20 30.69 5.42 5.74
C TYR A 20 29.28 5.41 6.33
N CYS A 21 28.30 4.97 5.53
CA CYS A 21 26.92 4.76 5.95
C CYS A 21 26.37 3.50 5.26
N HIS A 22 25.95 2.50 6.05
CA HIS A 22 25.35 1.28 5.51
C HIS A 22 23.84 1.40 5.28
N ILE A 23 23.18 2.29 6.03
CA ILE A 23 21.75 2.54 5.92
C ILE A 23 21.46 3.59 4.84
N ASP A 24 20.29 3.47 4.19
CA ASP A 24 19.78 4.52 3.33
C ASP A 24 19.14 5.61 4.20
N VAL A 25 19.86 6.71 4.41
CA VAL A 25 19.36 7.83 5.23
C VAL A 25 18.14 8.51 4.62
N THR A 26 17.87 8.31 3.32
CA THR A 26 16.67 8.86 2.66
C THR A 26 15.40 8.11 3.04
N ASP A 27 15.51 6.92 3.65
CA ASP A 27 14.36 6.22 4.24
C ASP A 27 13.68 7.05 5.33
N ALA A 28 14.42 7.95 5.99
CA ALA A 28 13.86 8.85 7.01
C ALA A 28 12.85 9.87 6.45
N ASP A 29 12.94 10.17 5.14
CA ASP A 29 12.01 11.09 4.46
C ASP A 29 10.80 10.35 3.86
N LYS A 30 10.79 9.01 3.89
CA LYS A 30 9.68 8.21 3.37
C LYS A 30 8.49 8.24 4.33
N PRO A 31 7.25 8.21 3.82
CA PRO A 31 6.07 8.20 4.66
C PRO A 31 6.00 6.91 5.48
N LEU A 32 5.85 7.04 6.79
CA LEU A 32 5.58 5.92 7.69
C LEU A 32 4.07 5.80 7.90
N ILE A 33 3.49 4.69 7.45
CA ILE A 33 2.09 4.36 7.67
C ILE A 33 2.01 3.33 8.79
N ASP A 34 1.56 3.79 9.96
CA ASP A 34 1.37 2.94 11.14
C ASP A 34 0.05 2.15 11.02
N ALA A 35 0.17 0.83 10.89
CA ALA A 35 -0.96 -0.10 10.76
C ALA A 35 -1.90 -0.08 11.97
N ALA A 36 -1.41 0.30 13.16
CA ALA A 36 -2.22 0.38 14.37
C ALA A 36 -3.38 1.38 14.26
N ASN A 37 -3.29 2.34 13.33
CA ASN A 37 -4.37 3.31 13.08
C ASN A 37 -5.46 2.77 12.13
N TYR A 38 -5.26 1.58 11.54
CA TYR A 38 -6.09 1.05 10.46
C TYR A 38 -6.50 -0.40 10.76
N GLU A 39 -6.95 -0.65 11.99
CA GLU A 39 -7.39 -1.99 12.40
C GLU A 39 -8.53 -2.50 11.52
N LYS A 40 -8.42 -3.77 11.13
CA LYS A 40 -9.48 -4.43 10.33
C LYS A 40 -10.76 -4.57 11.17
N PRO A 41 -11.91 -4.05 10.69
CA PRO A 41 -13.19 -4.32 11.31
C PRO A 41 -13.57 -5.81 11.26
N SER A 42 -14.52 -6.22 12.10
CA SER A 42 -15.03 -7.60 12.06
C SER A 42 -15.75 -7.89 10.74
N GLN A 43 -15.84 -9.17 10.38
CA GLN A 43 -16.49 -9.62 9.14
C GLN A 43 -17.95 -9.15 9.04
N GLU A 44 -18.64 -9.08 10.17
CA GLU A 44 -20.05 -8.64 10.26
C GLU A 44 -20.18 -7.15 10.00
N VAL A 45 -19.27 -6.35 10.57
CA VAL A 45 -19.22 -4.90 10.33
C VAL A 45 -18.91 -4.64 8.86
N LEU A 46 -17.92 -5.33 8.28
CA LEU A 46 -17.59 -5.19 6.85
C LEU A 46 -18.77 -5.56 5.94
N LYS A 47 -19.53 -6.61 6.28
CA LYS A 47 -20.72 -7.01 5.51
C LYS A 47 -21.84 -5.98 5.59
N ALA A 48 -21.95 -5.26 6.70
CA ALA A 48 -22.97 -4.23 6.90
C ALA A 48 -22.55 -2.85 6.34
N SER A 49 -21.25 -2.54 6.29
CA SER A 49 -20.74 -1.22 5.89
C SER A 49 -20.39 -1.11 4.41
N LEU A 50 -19.98 -2.20 3.77
CA LEU A 50 -19.56 -2.22 2.38
C LEU A 50 -20.76 -2.45 1.45
N SER A 51 -20.63 -1.96 0.21
CA SER A 51 -21.51 -2.41 -0.86
C SER A 51 -21.30 -3.91 -1.11
N GLU A 52 -22.29 -4.58 -1.69
CA GLU A 52 -22.18 -6.01 -2.04
C GLU A 52 -20.98 -6.26 -2.96
N GLU A 53 -20.76 -5.42 -3.96
CA GLU A 53 -19.61 -5.52 -4.87
C GLU A 53 -18.29 -5.36 -4.12
N SER A 54 -18.15 -4.31 -3.29
CA SER A 54 -16.93 -4.08 -2.52
C SER A 54 -16.66 -5.21 -1.53
N TYR A 55 -17.69 -5.78 -0.91
CA TYR A 55 -17.52 -6.94 -0.03
C TYR A 55 -17.03 -8.16 -0.80
N ARG A 56 -17.66 -8.49 -1.93
CA ARG A 56 -17.26 -9.63 -2.77
C ARG A 56 -15.85 -9.47 -3.32
N VAL A 57 -15.48 -8.29 -3.78
CA VAL A 57 -14.12 -8.01 -4.26
C VAL A 57 -13.13 -8.17 -3.11
N THR A 58 -13.31 -7.42 -2.02
CA THR A 58 -12.29 -7.34 -0.95
C THR A 58 -12.20 -8.59 -0.07
N GLN A 59 -13.31 -9.29 0.18
CA GLN A 59 -13.36 -10.44 1.10
C GLN A 59 -13.42 -11.80 0.39
N GLU A 60 -13.91 -11.85 -0.84
CA GLU A 60 -14.16 -13.11 -1.58
C GLU A 60 -13.32 -13.25 -2.86
N ALA A 61 -12.40 -12.31 -3.11
CA ALA A 61 -11.54 -12.26 -4.30
C ALA A 61 -12.33 -12.26 -5.62
N ALA A 62 -13.49 -11.60 -5.63
CA ALA A 62 -14.18 -11.29 -6.87
C ALA A 62 -13.45 -10.16 -7.62
N THR A 63 -13.73 -10.04 -8.92
CA THR A 63 -13.23 -8.93 -9.75
C THR A 63 -14.40 -8.18 -10.34
N GLU A 64 -14.43 -6.85 -10.15
CA GLU A 64 -15.45 -5.97 -10.74
C GLU A 64 -15.35 -5.93 -12.27
N ALA A 65 -16.42 -5.47 -12.93
CA ALA A 65 -16.45 -5.40 -14.37
C ALA A 65 -15.48 -4.31 -14.92
N PRO A 66 -14.76 -4.59 -16.01
CA PRO A 66 -13.83 -3.63 -16.61
C PRO A 66 -14.56 -2.41 -17.17
N PHE A 67 -13.92 -1.23 -17.10
CA PHE A 67 -14.38 0.07 -17.63
C PHE A 67 -15.67 0.64 -17.01
N THR A 68 -16.31 -0.09 -16.11
CA THR A 68 -17.55 0.35 -15.44
C THR A 68 -17.33 0.80 -13.99
N ASN A 69 -16.12 0.65 -13.47
CA ASN A 69 -15.79 1.03 -12.11
C ASN A 69 -15.55 2.53 -11.95
N ALA A 70 -15.63 2.99 -10.71
CA ALA A 70 -15.58 4.41 -10.38
C ALA A 70 -14.22 5.07 -10.63
N TYR A 71 -13.12 4.30 -10.67
CA TYR A 71 -11.76 4.84 -10.57
C TYR A 71 -10.86 4.57 -11.79
N ASP A 72 -11.33 3.84 -12.80
CA ASP A 72 -10.57 3.58 -14.04
C ASP A 72 -10.10 4.90 -14.68
N GLN A 73 -11.03 5.85 -14.87
CA GLN A 73 -10.77 7.14 -15.53
C GLN A 73 -10.47 8.31 -14.57
N THR A 74 -10.37 8.06 -13.26
CA THR A 74 -10.01 9.07 -12.25
C THR A 74 -8.51 9.38 -12.31
N PHE A 75 -8.14 10.65 -12.36
CA PHE A 75 -6.74 11.12 -12.36
C PHE A 75 -6.54 12.37 -11.49
N GLU A 76 -7.49 12.64 -10.62
CA GLU A 76 -7.46 13.74 -9.65
C GLU A 76 -6.34 13.53 -8.63
N GLU A 77 -5.74 14.63 -8.16
CA GLU A 77 -4.71 14.59 -7.14
C GLU A 77 -5.26 14.05 -5.80
N GLY A 78 -4.50 13.18 -5.14
CA GLY A 78 -4.90 12.59 -3.87
C GLY A 78 -4.23 11.26 -3.57
N ILE A 79 -4.89 10.48 -2.72
CA ILE A 79 -4.49 9.13 -2.32
C ILE A 79 -5.66 8.15 -2.48
N TYR A 80 -5.33 6.89 -2.73
CA TYR A 80 -6.26 5.78 -2.73
C TYR A 80 -6.02 4.96 -1.46
N VAL A 81 -7.08 4.75 -0.69
CA VAL A 81 -7.06 4.05 0.60
C VAL A 81 -7.74 2.69 0.48
N ASP A 82 -7.38 1.77 1.36
CA ASP A 82 -8.12 0.52 1.53
C ASP A 82 -9.54 0.82 2.04
N ILE A 83 -10.57 0.47 1.26
CA ILE A 83 -11.97 0.71 1.64
C ILE A 83 -12.39 -0.04 2.93
N THR A 84 -11.65 -1.08 3.32
CA THR A 84 -11.97 -1.91 4.48
C THR A 84 -11.41 -1.38 5.79
N THR A 85 -10.29 -0.64 5.73
CA THR A 85 -9.54 -0.19 6.92
C THR A 85 -9.21 1.30 6.94
N GLY A 86 -9.21 1.95 5.77
CA GLY A 86 -8.70 3.31 5.57
C GLY A 86 -7.18 3.40 5.41
N GLU A 87 -6.44 2.28 5.44
CA GLU A 87 -4.98 2.28 5.27
C GLU A 87 -4.60 2.87 3.90
N PRO A 88 -3.77 3.92 3.82
CA PRO A 88 -3.34 4.47 2.52
C PRO A 88 -2.55 3.45 1.71
N LEU A 89 -2.88 3.27 0.43
CA LEU A 89 -2.25 2.27 -0.44
C LEU A 89 -1.45 2.91 -1.59
N PHE A 90 -2.05 3.87 -2.31
CA PHE A 90 -1.45 4.44 -3.53
C PHE A 90 -1.54 5.97 -3.55
N PHE A 91 -0.54 6.63 -4.13
CA PHE A 91 -0.64 8.04 -4.52
C PHE A 91 -1.23 8.15 -5.93
N ALA A 92 -2.03 9.19 -6.17
CA ALA A 92 -2.54 9.51 -7.50
C ALA A 92 -1.42 9.75 -8.53
N LYS A 93 -0.28 10.32 -8.11
CA LYS A 93 0.90 10.53 -8.98
C LYS A 93 1.49 9.24 -9.55
N ASP A 94 1.26 8.11 -8.89
CA ASP A 94 1.75 6.79 -9.30
C ASP A 94 0.70 6.03 -10.14
N LYS A 95 -0.51 6.59 -10.32
CA LYS A 95 -1.56 6.10 -11.22
C LYS A 95 -1.23 6.47 -12.66
N PHE A 96 -1.56 5.59 -13.61
CA PHE A 96 -1.35 5.83 -15.04
C PHE A 96 -2.49 5.30 -15.91
N ALA A 97 -2.58 5.81 -17.15
CA ALA A 97 -3.57 5.36 -18.13
C ALA A 97 -3.14 4.03 -18.75
N SER A 98 -3.77 2.93 -18.31
CA SER A 98 -3.47 1.57 -18.75
C SER A 98 -4.35 1.11 -19.93
N GLY A 99 -5.64 1.47 -19.91
CA GLY A 99 -6.62 0.99 -20.88
C GLY A 99 -7.05 -0.47 -20.67
N CYS A 100 -6.66 -1.10 -19.55
CA CYS A 100 -7.09 -2.45 -19.20
C CYS A 100 -8.50 -2.51 -18.57
N GLY A 101 -9.04 -1.36 -18.14
CA GLY A 101 -10.38 -1.25 -17.56
C GLY A 101 -10.42 -1.25 -16.03
N TRP A 102 -9.28 -1.28 -15.34
CA TRP A 102 -9.18 -1.13 -13.89
C TRP A 102 -8.11 -0.09 -13.51
N PRO A 103 -8.25 0.61 -12.37
CA PRO A 103 -7.27 1.59 -11.91
C PRO A 103 -5.89 0.93 -11.76
N SER A 104 -4.89 1.48 -12.46
CA SER A 104 -3.55 0.90 -12.56
C SER A 104 -2.51 1.83 -11.95
N PHE A 105 -1.65 1.28 -11.09
CA PHE A 105 -0.61 2.01 -10.36
C PHE A 105 0.77 1.39 -10.60
N SER A 106 1.80 2.22 -10.64
CA SER A 106 3.18 1.77 -10.87
C SER A 106 3.86 1.24 -9.60
N ARG A 107 3.42 1.71 -8.42
CA ARG A 107 3.93 1.30 -7.10
C ARG A 107 2.96 1.71 -5.97
N PRO A 108 2.96 1.01 -4.82
CA PRO A 108 2.30 1.48 -3.61
C PRO A 108 3.06 2.64 -2.96
N ILE A 109 2.44 3.30 -1.98
CA ILE A 109 3.05 4.38 -1.17
C ILE A 109 4.32 3.87 -0.46
N SER A 110 4.24 2.66 0.12
CA SER A 110 5.36 1.96 0.74
C SER A 110 5.26 0.46 0.45
N LYS A 111 6.40 -0.23 0.45
CA LYS A 111 6.50 -1.63 0.03
C LYS A 111 5.77 -2.57 1.01
N GLU A 112 5.77 -2.25 2.30
CA GLU A 112 5.12 -3.09 3.31
C GLU A 112 3.59 -3.08 3.23
N LEU A 113 2.97 -2.13 2.52
CA LEU A 113 1.50 -1.99 2.45
C LEU A 113 0.82 -3.08 1.61
N ILE A 114 1.60 -3.82 0.83
CA ILE A 114 1.10 -4.80 -0.12
C ILE A 114 1.69 -6.18 0.21
N HIS A 115 0.82 -7.18 0.20
CA HIS A 115 1.20 -8.59 0.25
C HIS A 115 0.92 -9.27 -1.08
N TYR A 116 1.89 -10.06 -1.53
CA TYR A 116 1.87 -10.73 -2.82
C TYR A 116 1.64 -12.22 -2.61
N TYR A 117 0.65 -12.76 -3.31
CA TYR A 117 0.30 -14.18 -3.25
C TYR A 117 0.38 -14.79 -4.65
N LYS A 118 0.82 -16.04 -4.73
CA LYS A 118 0.77 -16.79 -5.99
C LYS A 118 -0.70 -17.15 -6.27
N ASP A 119 -1.20 -16.75 -7.43
CA ASP A 119 -2.56 -17.02 -7.87
C ASP A 119 -2.57 -17.95 -9.09
N LEU A 120 -3.25 -19.09 -8.95
CA LEU A 120 -3.43 -20.11 -9.99
C LEU A 120 -4.89 -20.20 -10.49
N SER A 121 -5.74 -19.23 -10.10
CA SER A 121 -7.14 -19.19 -10.50
C SER A 121 -7.30 -19.02 -12.01
N HIS A 122 -8.48 -19.40 -12.50
CA HIS A 122 -8.88 -19.23 -13.90
C HIS A 122 -7.92 -19.84 -14.95
N GLY A 123 -7.09 -20.82 -14.55
CA GLY A 123 -6.16 -21.51 -15.45
C GLY A 123 -4.93 -20.67 -15.84
N MET A 124 -4.61 -19.63 -15.07
CA MET A 124 -3.47 -18.74 -15.30
C MET A 124 -2.48 -18.80 -14.13
N GLU A 125 -1.25 -18.32 -14.32
CA GLU A 125 -0.31 -18.05 -13.22
C GLU A 125 -0.13 -16.53 -13.10
N ARG A 126 -0.60 -15.98 -11.98
CA ARG A 126 -0.61 -14.54 -11.68
C ARG A 126 -0.07 -14.29 -10.27
N ILE A 127 0.11 -13.01 -9.95
CA ILE A 127 0.41 -12.55 -8.59
C ILE A 127 -0.78 -11.73 -8.10
N GLU A 128 -1.47 -12.25 -7.09
CA GLU A 128 -2.51 -11.53 -6.38
C GLU A 128 -1.88 -10.51 -5.42
N VAL A 129 -2.55 -9.37 -5.29
CA VAL A 129 -2.19 -8.26 -4.43
C VAL A 129 -3.26 -8.09 -3.35
N ARG A 130 -2.83 -8.02 -2.09
CA ARG A 130 -3.70 -7.72 -0.93
C ARG A 130 -3.15 -6.59 -0.07
N SER A 131 -4.02 -5.88 0.64
CA SER A 131 -3.62 -4.87 1.62
C SER A 131 -2.99 -5.51 2.86
N ARG A 132 -2.05 -4.80 3.50
CA ARG A 132 -1.37 -5.26 4.70
C ARG A 132 -2.33 -5.41 5.88
N SER A 133 -2.98 -4.33 6.30
CA SER A 133 -3.76 -4.32 7.55
C SER A 133 -5.07 -5.11 7.42
N GLY A 134 -5.80 -4.89 6.33
CA GLY A 134 -7.09 -5.54 6.07
C GLY A 134 -6.99 -6.96 5.51
N SER A 135 -5.84 -7.34 4.93
CA SER A 135 -5.72 -8.54 4.08
C SER A 135 -6.81 -8.59 3.01
N ALA A 136 -7.27 -7.43 2.54
CA ALA A 136 -8.33 -7.29 1.56
C ALA A 136 -7.74 -7.57 0.17
N HIS A 137 -8.46 -8.32 -0.67
CA HIS A 137 -8.11 -8.51 -2.07
C HIS A 137 -8.22 -7.19 -2.84
N LEU A 138 -7.18 -6.88 -3.62
CA LEU A 138 -7.07 -5.64 -4.40
C LEU A 138 -7.02 -5.90 -5.91
N GLY A 139 -6.47 -7.04 -6.34
CA GLY A 139 -6.37 -7.44 -7.75
C GLY A 139 -5.30 -8.48 -8.04
#